data_AF-A0A6A3U8Z8-F1
#
_entry.id   AF-A0A6A3U8Z8-F1
#
_cell.length_a   1.000
_cell.length_b   1.000
_cell.length_c   1.000
_cell.angle_alpha   90.00
_cell.angle_beta   90.00
_cell.angle_gamma   90.00
#
_symmetry.space_group_name_H-M   'P 1'
#
loop_
_entity.id
_entity.type
_entity.pdbx_description
1 polymer ?
#
loop_
_entity_poly.entity_id
_entity_poly.type
_entity_poly.pdbx_seq_one_letter_code
_entity_poly.pdbx_strand_id
1 'polypeptide(L)'
;MATRAPPSAPDEAEKSDVDSLLRLVRTHQRQHDDCTYDSSAPAAIRRCKTMLTKLRKLLPKLMRPVATLPADKAVAVLQDLCQLLTLLLGGGACPHSMTLFMESNAGTTNRNDEGNPAASGFPSYPTMATMLFYMVSFYTNEQLRQAQRDVRNVTLQMVRFLQRNDVYGFIHFFRDTVQLLEDCFLLEESLKNRTDTDVLAGGASIACYLDTAIHVYQDADGPLGAKSNVTLCGCMPITDVNQLYERREQLKQMLPSIHVSSYGMVVTLRESVAVLADRVIREHNAMLEGDQSFDRLCQLVELFVVKNEALVKSADEG
;
A
#
# COMPACT_ATOMS: atom_id res chain seq x y z
N MET A 1 1.17 -52.94 2.86
CA MET A 1 0.33 -51.78 3.28
C MET A 1 1.16 -50.53 3.07
N ALA A 2 0.86 -49.75 2.04
CA ALA A 2 1.56 -48.49 1.78
C ALA A 2 0.99 -47.41 2.71
N THR A 3 1.82 -46.92 3.62
CA THR A 3 1.54 -45.78 4.49
C THR A 3 1.40 -44.52 3.64
N ARG A 4 0.15 -44.06 3.49
CA ARG A 4 -0.20 -42.80 2.85
C ARG A 4 0.31 -41.67 3.74
N ALA A 5 1.27 -40.88 3.25
CA ALA A 5 1.74 -39.69 3.94
C ALA A 5 0.55 -38.72 4.17
N PRO A 6 0.48 -38.05 5.33
CA PRO A 6 -0.57 -37.09 5.59
C PRO A 6 -0.45 -35.90 4.61
N PRO A 7 -1.58 -35.30 4.19
CA PRO A 7 -1.55 -34.12 3.33
C PRO A 7 -0.81 -32.99 4.06
N SER A 8 0.14 -32.35 3.36
CA SER A 8 0.81 -31.14 3.83
C SER A 8 -0.23 -30.08 4.18
N ALA A 9 -0.11 -29.49 5.37
CA ALA A 9 -1.03 -28.47 5.85
C ALA A 9 -1.06 -27.28 4.86
N PRO A 10 -2.23 -26.65 4.61
CA PRO A 10 -2.35 -25.48 3.74
C PRO A 10 -1.36 -24.36 4.12
N ASP A 11 -1.03 -24.26 5.41
CA ASP A 11 -0.07 -23.30 5.98
C ASP A 11 1.37 -23.43 5.49
N GLU A 12 1.86 -24.64 5.17
CA GLU A 12 3.21 -24.80 4.61
C GLU A 12 3.24 -24.45 3.12
N ALA A 13 2.11 -24.61 2.42
CA ALA A 13 2.00 -24.28 1.01
C ALA A 13 2.12 -22.77 0.77
N GLU A 14 1.47 -21.93 1.58
CA GLU A 14 1.49 -20.47 1.38
C GLU A 14 2.88 -19.83 1.64
N LYS A 15 3.57 -20.25 2.70
CA LYS A 15 4.97 -19.84 2.94
C LYS A 15 5.90 -20.37 1.85
N SER A 16 5.68 -21.62 1.42
CA SER A 16 6.40 -22.22 0.31
C SER A 16 6.20 -21.43 -1.00
N ASP A 17 5.02 -20.84 -1.22
CA ASP A 17 4.71 -20.12 -2.46
C ASP A 17 5.45 -18.78 -2.58
N VAL A 18 5.51 -17.98 -1.50
CA VAL A 18 6.24 -16.69 -1.51
C VAL A 18 7.75 -16.90 -1.61
N ASP A 19 8.31 -17.81 -0.81
CA ASP A 19 9.74 -18.14 -0.88
C ASP A 19 10.12 -18.70 -2.26
N SER A 20 9.31 -19.59 -2.83
CA SER A 20 9.56 -20.13 -4.17
C SER A 20 9.55 -19.04 -5.23
N LEU A 21 8.65 -18.07 -5.14
CA LEU A 21 8.60 -16.91 -6.04
C LEU A 21 9.80 -15.98 -5.85
N LEU A 22 10.21 -15.72 -4.60
CA LEU A 22 11.40 -14.94 -4.31
C LEU A 22 12.66 -15.62 -4.89
N ARG A 23 12.79 -16.95 -4.74
CA ARG A 23 13.88 -17.72 -5.35
C ARG A 23 13.85 -17.65 -6.88
N LEU A 24 12.66 -17.70 -7.49
CA LEU A 24 12.51 -17.54 -8.94
C LEU A 24 12.98 -16.16 -9.41
N VAL A 25 12.54 -15.08 -8.73
CA VAL A 25 12.93 -13.71 -9.08
C VAL A 25 14.41 -13.47 -8.86
N ARG A 26 15.00 -14.01 -7.79
CA ARG A 26 16.47 -13.96 -7.56
C ARG A 26 17.24 -14.72 -8.62
N THR A 27 16.72 -15.86 -9.07
CA THR A 27 17.35 -16.61 -10.17
C THR A 27 17.31 -15.81 -11.47
N HIS A 28 16.19 -15.14 -11.74
CA HIS A 28 16.08 -14.23 -12.88
C HIS A 28 17.04 -13.04 -12.77
N GLN A 29 17.14 -12.41 -11.60
CA GLN A 29 18.12 -11.34 -11.33
C GLN A 29 19.54 -11.78 -11.66
N ARG A 30 19.98 -12.95 -11.14
CA ARG A 30 21.32 -13.47 -11.41
C ARG A 30 21.61 -13.71 -12.89
N GLN A 31 20.59 -14.03 -13.70
CA GLN A 31 20.76 -14.13 -15.16
C GLN A 31 21.05 -12.77 -15.78
N HIS A 32 20.44 -11.70 -15.26
CA HIS A 32 20.67 -10.34 -15.73
C HIS A 32 21.99 -9.74 -15.24
N ASP A 33 22.54 -10.26 -14.13
CA ASP A 33 23.87 -9.88 -13.64
C ASP A 33 25.03 -10.53 -14.43
N ASP A 34 24.75 -11.54 -15.26
CA ASP A 34 25.74 -12.18 -16.14
C ASP A 34 26.11 -11.25 -17.31
N CYS A 35 27.40 -10.92 -17.44
CA CYS A 35 27.91 -10.02 -18.47
C CYS A 35 27.71 -10.53 -19.90
N THR A 36 27.46 -11.84 -20.07
CA THR A 36 27.19 -12.46 -21.37
C THR A 36 25.70 -12.43 -21.74
N TYR A 37 24.83 -12.07 -20.80
CA TYR A 37 23.39 -12.04 -21.00
C TYR A 37 22.93 -10.70 -21.60
N ASP A 38 22.53 -10.72 -22.87
CA ASP A 38 21.94 -9.56 -23.52
C ASP A 38 20.48 -9.35 -23.06
N SER A 39 20.31 -8.45 -22.11
CA SER A 39 19.00 -8.04 -21.57
C SER A 39 18.13 -7.32 -22.61
N SER A 40 18.72 -6.76 -23.67
CA SER A 40 18.03 -6.04 -24.73
C SER A 40 17.53 -6.97 -25.86
N ALA A 41 18.01 -8.22 -25.89
CA ALA A 41 17.59 -9.20 -26.89
C ALA A 41 16.06 -9.43 -26.84
N PRO A 42 15.35 -9.48 -27.98
CA PRO A 42 13.91 -9.68 -28.01
C PRO A 42 13.42 -10.92 -27.25
N ALA A 43 14.22 -11.99 -27.24
CA ALA A 43 13.92 -13.21 -26.47
C ALA A 43 14.02 -12.98 -24.95
N ALA A 44 15.01 -12.23 -24.48
CA ALA A 44 15.16 -11.85 -23.08
C ALA A 44 14.01 -10.97 -22.61
N ILE A 45 13.67 -9.93 -23.39
CA ILE A 45 12.53 -9.04 -23.13
C ILE A 45 11.22 -9.86 -23.04
N ARG A 46 11.00 -10.80 -23.97
CA ARG A 46 9.80 -11.66 -23.96
C ARG A 46 9.74 -12.50 -22.69
N ARG A 47 10.84 -13.12 -22.26
CA ARG A 47 10.92 -13.89 -21.00
C ARG A 47 10.62 -13.02 -19.78
N CYS A 48 11.21 -11.82 -19.69
CA CYS A 48 10.94 -10.85 -18.64
C CYS A 48 9.44 -10.53 -18.58
N LYS A 49 8.86 -10.12 -19.71
CA LYS A 49 7.43 -9.77 -19.81
C LYS A 49 6.52 -10.93 -19.40
N THR A 50 6.82 -12.16 -19.82
CA THR A 50 6.04 -13.34 -19.41
C THR A 50 6.09 -13.55 -17.89
N MET A 51 7.28 -13.45 -17.28
CA MET A 51 7.43 -13.59 -15.84
C MET A 51 6.68 -12.47 -15.09
N LEU A 52 6.89 -11.22 -15.47
CA LEU A 52 6.24 -10.05 -14.86
C LEU A 52 4.71 -10.10 -14.98
N THR A 53 4.19 -10.58 -16.12
CA THR A 53 2.74 -10.76 -16.32
C THR A 53 2.16 -11.81 -15.36
N LYS A 54 2.89 -12.89 -15.08
CA LYS A 54 2.48 -13.89 -14.09
C LYS A 54 2.55 -13.32 -12.68
N LEU A 55 3.65 -12.65 -12.32
CA LEU A 55 3.82 -12.00 -11.02
C LEU A 55 2.71 -10.98 -10.73
N ARG A 56 2.34 -10.15 -11.72
CA ARG A 56 1.24 -9.18 -11.60
C ARG A 56 -0.06 -9.82 -11.11
N LYS A 57 -0.39 -11.01 -11.63
CA LYS A 57 -1.62 -11.74 -11.25
C LYS A 57 -1.52 -12.47 -9.91
N LEU A 58 -0.29 -12.77 -9.45
CA LEU A 58 -0.04 -13.54 -8.24
C LEU A 58 0.15 -12.63 -7.02
N LEU A 59 0.84 -11.49 -7.17
CA LEU A 59 1.20 -10.63 -6.04
C LEU A 59 0.00 -10.23 -5.17
N PRO A 60 -1.13 -9.71 -5.71
CA PRO A 60 -2.31 -9.42 -4.88
C PRO A 60 -2.86 -10.64 -4.13
N LYS A 61 -2.78 -11.83 -4.74
CA LYS A 61 -3.27 -13.09 -4.14
C LYS A 61 -2.40 -13.57 -3.00
N LEU A 62 -1.11 -13.23 -3.00
CA LEU A 62 -0.16 -13.61 -1.94
C LEU A 62 -0.27 -12.70 -0.72
N MET A 63 -0.73 -11.46 -0.89
CA MET A 63 -0.89 -10.52 0.23
C MET A 63 -2.14 -10.83 1.06
N ARG A 64 -3.24 -11.22 0.42
CA ARG A 64 -4.51 -11.45 1.10
C ARG A 64 -4.43 -12.45 2.26
N PRO A 65 -3.75 -13.62 2.14
CA PRO A 65 -3.63 -14.58 3.25
C PRO A 65 -2.80 -14.06 4.42
N VAL A 66 -1.80 -13.18 4.17
CA VAL A 66 -0.95 -12.61 5.24
C VAL A 66 -1.78 -11.88 6.29
N ALA A 67 -2.89 -11.25 5.89
CA ALA A 67 -3.80 -10.58 6.82
C ALA A 67 -4.53 -11.55 7.78
N THR A 68 -4.58 -12.85 7.45
CA THR A 68 -5.30 -13.88 8.22
C THR A 68 -4.40 -14.92 8.87
N LEU A 69 -3.09 -14.89 8.59
CA LEU A 69 -2.12 -15.82 9.18
C LEU A 69 -1.83 -15.49 10.64
N PRO A 70 -1.47 -16.49 11.48
CA PRO A 70 -0.87 -16.26 12.79
C PRO A 70 0.37 -15.36 12.70
N ALA A 71 0.55 -14.46 13.67
CA ALA A 71 1.55 -13.39 13.62
C ALA A 71 2.98 -13.90 13.37
N ASP A 72 3.39 -14.99 14.02
CA ASP A 72 4.71 -15.62 13.87
C ASP A 72 4.98 -16.09 12.42
N LYS A 73 3.96 -16.63 11.76
CA LYS A 73 4.04 -17.06 10.36
C LYS A 73 3.92 -15.87 9.40
N ALA A 74 3.00 -14.95 9.69
CA ALA A 74 2.73 -13.76 8.89
C ALA A 74 3.98 -12.88 8.76
N VAL A 75 4.74 -12.68 9.85
CA VAL A 75 5.98 -11.90 9.84
C VAL A 75 7.00 -12.45 8.85
N ALA A 76 7.27 -13.76 8.88
CA ALA A 76 8.25 -14.38 7.99
C ALA A 76 7.83 -14.25 6.51
N VAL A 77 6.55 -14.56 6.21
CA VAL A 77 6.01 -14.44 4.84
C VAL A 77 6.05 -13.00 4.35
N LEU A 78 5.73 -12.04 5.23
CA LEU A 78 5.74 -10.62 4.91
C LEU A 78 7.15 -10.10 4.65
N GLN A 79 8.16 -10.56 5.38
CA GLN A 79 9.56 -10.20 5.13
C GLN A 79 10.03 -10.68 3.75
N ASP A 80 9.71 -11.92 3.37
CA ASP A 80 10.04 -12.45 2.03
C ASP A 80 9.30 -11.70 0.92
N LEU A 81 8.02 -11.38 1.16
CA LEU A 81 7.23 -10.55 0.26
C LEU A 81 7.81 -9.14 0.10
N CYS A 82 8.25 -8.51 1.19
CA CYS A 82 8.88 -7.19 1.15
C CYS A 82 10.19 -7.20 0.37
N GLN A 83 11.00 -8.26 0.52
CA GLN A 83 12.21 -8.45 -0.29
C GLN A 83 11.89 -8.60 -1.77
N LEU A 84 10.89 -9.42 -2.11
CA LEU A 84 10.40 -9.59 -3.48
C LEU A 84 9.96 -8.25 -4.10
N LEU A 85 9.14 -7.50 -3.38
CA LEU A 85 8.62 -6.21 -3.87
C LEU A 85 9.70 -5.15 -3.99
N THR A 86 10.66 -5.11 -3.06
CA THR A 86 11.82 -4.22 -3.14
C THR A 86 12.64 -4.48 -4.42
N LEU A 87 12.88 -5.75 -4.77
CA LEU A 87 13.59 -6.10 -6.01
C LEU A 87 12.81 -5.64 -7.25
N LEU A 88 11.48 -5.77 -7.25
CA LEU A 88 10.64 -5.42 -8.39
C LEU A 88 10.51 -3.89 -8.55
N LEU A 89 10.18 -3.17 -7.47
CA LEU A 89 10.00 -1.70 -7.42
C LEU A 89 11.32 -0.94 -7.56
N GLY A 90 12.44 -1.55 -7.19
CA GLY A 90 13.77 -0.94 -7.30
C GLY A 90 14.40 -1.08 -8.69
N GLY A 91 13.78 -1.80 -9.63
CA GLY A 91 14.44 -2.16 -10.89
C GLY A 91 15.51 -3.26 -10.76
N GLY A 92 15.67 -3.84 -9.56
CA GLY A 92 16.76 -4.76 -9.23
C GLY A 92 16.56 -6.18 -9.76
N ALA A 93 15.33 -6.59 -10.06
CA ALA A 93 15.05 -7.91 -10.61
C ALA A 93 15.47 -8.05 -12.08
N CYS A 94 15.18 -7.02 -12.90
CA CYS A 94 15.64 -6.89 -14.28
C CYS A 94 15.33 -5.46 -14.78
N PRO A 95 15.91 -5.00 -15.91
CA PRO A 95 15.67 -3.66 -16.46
C PRO A 95 14.19 -3.36 -16.80
N HIS A 96 13.36 -4.40 -16.89
CA HIS A 96 11.94 -4.31 -17.24
C HIS A 96 11.01 -4.37 -16.03
N SER A 97 11.50 -4.60 -14.80
CA SER A 97 10.64 -4.95 -13.67
C SER A 97 9.60 -3.88 -13.34
N MET A 98 9.93 -2.60 -13.55
CA MET A 98 9.00 -1.48 -13.34
C MET A 98 7.76 -1.53 -14.24
N THR A 99 7.85 -2.18 -15.41
CA THR A 99 6.70 -2.38 -16.31
C THR A 99 5.62 -3.29 -15.71
N LEU A 100 5.92 -3.99 -14.61
CA LEU A 100 4.91 -4.72 -13.85
C LEU A 100 3.83 -3.77 -13.33
N PHE A 101 4.22 -2.59 -12.88
CA PHE A 101 3.35 -1.64 -12.19
C PHE A 101 2.78 -0.56 -13.12
N MET A 102 3.46 -0.20 -14.21
CA MET A 102 3.06 0.87 -15.15
C MET A 102 2.14 0.36 -16.27
N GLU A 103 0.92 -0.10 -15.97
CA GLU A 103 0.04 -0.71 -16.97
C GLU A 103 0.01 0.03 -18.32
N SER A 104 0.47 -0.66 -19.39
CA SER A 104 0.08 -0.32 -20.75
C SER A 104 -1.16 -1.15 -21.05
N ASN A 105 -2.26 -0.49 -21.44
CA ASN A 105 -3.51 -1.09 -21.93
C ASN A 105 -3.30 -1.86 -23.26
N ALA A 106 -2.33 -2.76 -23.31
CA ALA A 106 -1.98 -3.55 -24.49
C ALA A 106 -2.89 -4.79 -24.68
N GLY A 107 -3.98 -4.90 -23.91
CA GLY A 107 -4.97 -5.99 -23.99
C GLY A 107 -6.35 -5.56 -24.48
N THR A 108 -6.63 -4.26 -24.58
CA THR A 108 -7.97 -3.72 -24.90
C THR A 108 -7.96 -2.70 -26.03
N THR A 109 -6.89 -2.63 -26.84
CA THR A 109 -6.95 -1.98 -28.15
C THR A 109 -7.78 -2.83 -29.12
N ASN A 110 -9.08 -2.94 -28.86
CA ASN A 110 -10.01 -2.79 -29.96
C ASN A 110 -9.80 -1.37 -30.49
N ARG A 111 -9.42 -1.27 -31.76
CA ARG A 111 -9.20 -0.05 -32.54
C ARG A 111 -10.41 0.90 -32.63
N ASN A 112 -11.38 0.79 -31.71
CA ASN A 112 -12.59 1.60 -31.64
C ASN A 112 -12.62 2.56 -30.44
N ASP A 113 -11.60 2.57 -29.57
CA ASP A 113 -11.52 3.49 -28.41
C ASP A 113 -10.85 4.84 -28.72
N GLU A 114 -10.63 5.19 -30.01
CA GLU A 114 -10.27 6.57 -30.43
C GLU A 114 -11.42 7.59 -30.23
N GLY A 115 -12.43 7.26 -29.41
CA GLY A 115 -13.58 8.12 -29.18
C GLY A 115 -14.33 7.80 -27.90
N ASN A 116 -13.65 7.40 -26.82
CA ASN A 116 -14.30 7.29 -25.52
C ASN A 116 -14.12 8.59 -24.72
N PRO A 117 -15.10 9.53 -24.74
CA PRO A 117 -15.01 10.82 -24.04
C PRO A 117 -14.99 10.71 -22.51
N ALA A 118 -15.06 9.49 -21.96
CA ALA A 118 -15.02 9.19 -20.53
C ALA A 118 -13.64 8.73 -20.02
N ALA A 119 -12.60 8.67 -20.86
CA ALA A 119 -11.24 8.41 -20.40
C ALA A 119 -10.70 9.62 -19.63
N SER A 120 -10.35 9.43 -18.36
CA SER A 120 -9.95 10.48 -17.42
C SER A 120 -8.63 11.18 -17.75
N GLY A 121 -7.81 10.56 -18.61
CA GLY A 121 -6.48 11.06 -18.99
C GLY A 121 -5.39 10.88 -17.92
N PHE A 122 -5.71 10.31 -16.76
CA PHE A 122 -4.74 10.00 -15.70
C PHE A 122 -4.31 8.51 -15.78
N PRO A 123 -3.09 8.16 -15.30
CA PRO A 123 -2.60 6.78 -15.35
C PRO A 123 -3.22 5.89 -14.26
N SER A 124 -3.57 4.64 -14.58
CA SER A 124 -4.10 3.67 -13.61
C SER A 124 -3.06 2.63 -13.19
N TYR A 125 -3.06 2.24 -11.92
CA TYR A 125 -2.16 1.22 -11.38
C TYR A 125 -2.86 0.23 -10.41
N PRO A 126 -3.90 -0.51 -10.84
CA PRO A 126 -4.68 -1.39 -9.97
C PRO A 126 -3.85 -2.38 -9.16
N THR A 127 -2.85 -3.03 -9.78
CA THR A 127 -1.98 -3.97 -9.07
C THR A 127 -1.20 -3.25 -7.96
N MET A 128 -0.56 -2.12 -8.31
CA MET A 128 0.22 -1.29 -7.39
C MET A 128 -0.65 -0.79 -6.23
N ALA A 129 -1.84 -0.30 -6.54
CA ALA A 129 -2.84 0.15 -5.58
C ALA A 129 -3.23 -0.94 -4.58
N THR A 130 -3.58 -2.14 -5.06
CA THR A 130 -3.95 -3.25 -4.17
C THR A 130 -2.82 -3.57 -3.21
N MET A 131 -1.58 -3.63 -3.71
CA MET A 131 -0.44 -3.91 -2.85
C MET A 131 -0.17 -2.77 -1.85
N LEU A 132 -0.37 -1.51 -2.25
CA LEU A 132 -0.19 -0.34 -1.37
C LEU A 132 -1.13 -0.41 -0.17
N PHE A 133 -2.41 -0.67 -0.41
CA PHE A 133 -3.40 -0.70 0.67
C PHE A 133 -3.17 -1.88 1.63
N TYR A 134 -2.73 -3.03 1.13
CA TYR A 134 -2.28 -4.12 2.01
C TYR A 134 -1.02 -3.74 2.80
N MET A 135 -0.03 -3.07 2.18
CA MET A 135 1.16 -2.63 2.92
C MET A 135 0.85 -1.62 4.02
N VAL A 136 -0.04 -0.67 3.78
CA VAL A 136 -0.54 0.25 4.81
C VAL A 136 -1.22 -0.52 5.95
N SER A 137 -2.08 -1.49 5.62
CA SER A 137 -2.76 -2.32 6.61
C SER A 137 -1.78 -3.16 7.44
N PHE A 138 -0.73 -3.74 6.81
CA PHE A 138 0.30 -4.48 7.55
C PHE A 138 1.18 -3.58 8.41
N TYR A 139 1.50 -2.38 7.91
CA TYR A 139 2.33 -1.42 8.64
C TYR A 139 1.68 -0.98 9.95
N THR A 140 0.36 -0.89 9.94
CA THR A 140 -0.46 -0.41 11.06
C THR A 140 -0.91 -1.53 12.01
N ASN A 141 -0.57 -2.79 11.72
CA ASN A 141 -0.88 -3.92 12.57
C ASN A 141 0.25 -4.17 13.59
N GLU A 142 -0.05 -3.99 14.88
CA GLU A 142 0.91 -4.19 15.97
C GLU A 142 1.45 -5.63 16.06
N GLN A 143 0.66 -6.63 15.66
CA GLN A 143 1.09 -8.03 15.66
C GLN A 143 2.21 -8.28 14.65
N LEU A 144 2.36 -7.40 13.65
CA LEU A 144 3.37 -7.48 12.59
C LEU A 144 4.54 -6.52 12.84
N ARG A 145 4.71 -6.00 14.07
CA ARG A 145 5.75 -5.04 14.45
C ARG A 145 7.16 -5.42 13.98
N GLN A 146 7.49 -6.71 14.01
CA GLN A 146 8.80 -7.21 13.57
C GLN A 146 9.08 -6.99 12.07
N ALA A 147 8.05 -6.93 11.23
CA ALA A 147 8.16 -6.67 9.79
C ALA A 147 7.92 -5.20 9.41
N GLN A 148 7.49 -4.34 10.35
CA GLN A 148 7.09 -2.95 10.06
C GLN A 148 8.17 -2.14 9.34
N ARG A 149 9.46 -2.36 9.66
CA ARG A 149 10.57 -1.68 8.98
C ARG A 149 10.60 -2.01 7.50
N ASP A 150 10.45 -3.28 7.14
CA ASP A 150 10.51 -3.75 5.76
C ASP A 150 9.26 -3.30 4.99
N VAL A 151 8.09 -3.40 5.62
CA VAL A 151 6.82 -2.89 5.09
C VAL A 151 6.92 -1.40 4.79
N ARG A 152 7.38 -0.60 5.75
CA ARG A 152 7.57 0.85 5.57
C ARG A 152 8.48 1.16 4.40
N ASN A 153 9.59 0.44 4.26
CA ASN A 153 10.54 0.68 3.17
C ASN A 153 9.89 0.40 1.81
N VAL A 154 9.09 -0.67 1.69
CA VAL A 154 8.34 -0.97 0.47
C VAL A 154 7.28 0.10 0.20
N THR A 155 6.50 0.50 1.22
CA THR A 155 5.52 1.60 1.11
C THR A 155 6.19 2.89 0.62
N LEU A 156 7.35 3.26 1.15
CA LEU A 156 8.09 4.44 0.69
C LEU A 156 8.53 4.33 -0.78
N GLN A 157 8.97 3.15 -1.23
CA GLN A 157 9.29 2.94 -2.65
C GLN A 157 8.07 3.05 -3.55
N MET A 158 6.92 2.54 -3.10
CA MET A 158 5.63 2.67 -3.78
C MET A 158 5.18 4.13 -3.89
N VAL A 159 5.33 4.91 -2.82
CA VAL A 159 5.01 6.34 -2.81
C VAL A 159 5.93 7.11 -3.75
N ARG A 160 7.24 6.81 -3.74
CA ARG A 160 8.20 7.35 -4.71
C ARG A 160 7.89 6.95 -6.15
N PHE A 161 7.34 5.75 -6.36
CA PHE A 161 6.86 5.34 -7.67
C PHE A 161 5.71 6.24 -8.14
N LEU A 162 4.71 6.49 -7.29
CA LEU A 162 3.64 7.44 -7.59
C LEU A 162 4.23 8.83 -7.87
N GLN A 163 5.10 9.35 -7.02
CA GLN A 163 5.71 10.67 -7.20
C GLN A 163 6.36 10.84 -8.59
N ARG A 164 7.01 9.80 -9.12
CA ARG A 164 7.71 9.84 -10.40
C ARG A 164 6.79 9.67 -11.62
N ASN A 165 5.68 8.94 -11.47
CA ASN A 165 4.86 8.51 -12.61
C ASN A 165 3.44 9.10 -12.60
N ASP A 166 2.96 9.54 -11.45
CA ASP A 166 1.62 10.08 -11.19
C ASP A 166 1.62 10.98 -9.95
N VAL A 167 1.97 12.25 -10.20
CA VAL A 167 2.04 13.29 -9.16
C VAL A 167 0.74 13.43 -8.37
N TYR A 168 -0.41 13.31 -9.03
CA TYR A 168 -1.70 13.49 -8.36
C TYR A 168 -2.01 12.31 -7.45
N GLY A 169 -1.70 11.09 -7.88
CA GLY A 169 -1.77 9.91 -7.02
C GLY A 169 -0.85 10.03 -5.80
N PHE A 170 0.34 10.63 -5.97
CA PHE A 170 1.22 10.95 -4.84
C PHE A 170 0.62 12.01 -3.89
N ILE A 171 0.06 13.09 -4.42
CA ILE A 171 -0.58 14.14 -3.61
C ILE A 171 -1.77 13.55 -2.83
N HIS A 172 -2.61 12.73 -3.46
CA HIS A 172 -3.70 12.06 -2.77
C HIS A 172 -3.20 11.16 -1.64
N PHE A 173 -2.16 10.35 -1.89
CA PHE A 173 -1.56 9.53 -0.84
C PHE A 173 -1.09 10.36 0.35
N PHE A 174 -0.43 11.49 0.07
CA PHE A 174 0.03 12.41 1.09
C PHE A 174 -1.15 12.99 1.90
N ARG A 175 -2.17 13.53 1.22
CA ARG A 175 -3.36 14.10 1.88
C ARG A 175 -4.14 13.08 2.71
N ASP A 176 -4.32 11.87 2.19
CA ASP A 176 -4.95 10.77 2.91
C ASP A 176 -4.12 10.34 4.14
N THR A 177 -2.78 10.43 4.08
CA THR A 177 -1.91 10.19 5.24
C THR A 177 -2.14 11.25 6.33
N VAL A 178 -2.33 12.51 5.94
CA VAL A 178 -2.67 13.60 6.87
C VAL A 178 -4.02 13.36 7.52
N GLN A 179 -5.03 12.98 6.72
CA GLN A 179 -6.36 12.68 7.25
C GLN A 179 -6.33 11.51 8.25
N LEU A 180 -5.54 10.47 7.99
CA LEU A 180 -5.35 9.37 8.94
C LEU A 180 -4.74 9.85 10.27
N LEU A 181 -3.80 10.80 10.24
CA LEU A 181 -3.25 11.41 11.46
C LEU A 181 -4.29 12.23 12.22
N GLU A 182 -5.18 12.92 11.52
CA GLU A 182 -6.31 13.64 12.15
C GLU A 182 -7.30 12.68 12.81
N ASP A 183 -7.64 11.57 12.14
CA ASP A 183 -8.47 10.52 12.71
C ASP A 183 -7.83 9.92 13.97
N CYS A 184 -6.51 9.69 13.95
CA CYS A 184 -5.78 9.25 15.14
C CYS A 184 -5.88 10.28 16.27
N PHE A 185 -5.69 11.57 15.99
CA PHE A 185 -5.80 12.63 16.99
C PHE A 185 -7.20 12.65 17.64
N LEU A 186 -8.26 12.60 16.84
CA LEU A 186 -9.63 12.60 17.35
C LEU A 186 -9.93 11.36 18.19
N LEU A 187 -9.44 10.19 17.76
CA LEU A 187 -9.57 8.95 18.50
C LEU A 187 -8.81 8.99 19.83
N GLU A 188 -7.57 9.47 19.85
CA GLU A 188 -6.80 9.66 21.09
C GLU A 188 -7.53 10.58 22.06
N GLU A 189 -8.02 11.74 21.59
CA GLU A 189 -8.76 12.69 22.44
C GLU A 189 -10.06 12.08 23.00
N SER A 190 -10.73 11.22 22.24
CA SER A 190 -11.93 10.53 22.68
C SER A 190 -11.67 9.43 23.73
N LEU A 191 -10.44 8.91 23.78
CA LEU A 191 -10.05 7.78 24.63
C LEU A 191 -9.13 8.16 25.80
N LYS A 192 -8.54 9.36 25.83
CA LYS A 192 -7.51 9.80 26.79
C LYS A 192 -7.85 9.66 28.28
N ASN A 193 -9.13 9.62 28.64
CA ASN A 193 -9.58 9.49 30.02
C ASN A 193 -9.91 8.04 30.42
N ARG A 194 -9.70 7.08 29.52
CA ARG A 194 -9.91 5.65 29.77
C ARG A 194 -8.60 5.03 30.24
N THR A 195 -8.69 3.94 31.00
CA THR A 195 -7.50 3.18 31.39
C THR A 195 -6.95 2.43 30.19
N ASP A 196 -5.63 2.20 30.12
CA ASP A 196 -5.00 1.49 28.99
C ASP A 196 -5.56 0.07 28.75
N THR A 197 -6.14 -0.52 29.79
CA THR A 197 -6.82 -1.83 29.74
C THR A 197 -8.25 -1.78 29.20
N ASP A 198 -8.82 -0.58 29.03
CA ASP A 198 -10.19 -0.41 28.54
C ASP A 198 -10.25 -0.64 27.03
N VAL A 199 -10.67 -1.86 26.66
CA VAL A 199 -10.94 -2.21 25.27
C VAL A 199 -12.30 -1.65 24.85
N LEU A 200 -12.34 -0.93 23.73
CA LEU A 200 -13.56 -0.52 23.06
C LEU A 200 -14.39 -1.76 22.68
N ALA A 201 -15.59 -1.89 23.24
CA ALA A 201 -16.53 -2.92 22.83
C ALA A 201 -16.86 -2.75 21.33
N GLY A 202 -16.42 -3.71 20.51
CA GLY A 202 -16.55 -3.68 19.05
C GLY A 202 -15.39 -3.01 18.29
N GLY A 203 -14.47 -2.33 18.97
CA GLY A 203 -13.35 -1.60 18.35
C GLY A 203 -13.80 -0.42 17.46
N ALA A 204 -12.83 0.24 16.86
CA ALA A 204 -13.02 1.22 15.79
C ALA A 204 -12.31 0.74 14.52
N SER A 205 -12.94 0.97 13.37
CA SER A 205 -12.42 0.64 12.04
C SER A 205 -12.22 1.93 11.27
N ILE A 206 -10.98 2.21 10.87
CA ILE A 206 -10.59 3.39 10.12
C ILE A 206 -10.40 2.98 8.66
N ALA A 207 -11.25 3.52 7.79
CA ALA A 207 -11.07 3.40 6.35
C ALA A 207 -10.29 4.62 5.85
N CYS A 208 -9.12 4.38 5.28
CA CYS A 208 -8.17 5.41 4.87
C CYS A 208 -7.77 5.26 3.41
N TYR A 209 -7.11 6.29 2.86
CA TYR A 209 -6.64 6.34 1.48
C TYR A 209 -7.73 6.23 0.40
N LEU A 210 -8.90 6.79 0.67
CA LEU A 210 -10.06 6.70 -0.22
C LEU A 210 -9.87 7.53 -1.48
N ASP A 211 -9.30 8.73 -1.38
CA ASP A 211 -9.08 9.60 -2.54
C ASP A 211 -7.95 9.03 -3.42
N THR A 212 -6.90 8.52 -2.79
CA THR A 212 -5.86 7.74 -3.45
C THR A 212 -6.48 6.58 -4.21
N ALA A 213 -7.36 5.79 -3.59
CA ALA A 213 -8.01 4.65 -4.21
C ALA A 213 -8.89 5.03 -5.41
N ILE A 214 -9.67 6.11 -5.32
CA ILE A 214 -10.45 6.62 -6.46
C ILE A 214 -9.52 6.94 -7.63
N HIS A 215 -8.38 7.60 -7.36
CA HIS A 215 -7.42 8.00 -8.38
C HIS A 215 -6.73 6.80 -9.05
N VAL A 216 -6.12 5.92 -8.28
CA VAL A 216 -5.23 4.87 -8.82
C VAL A 216 -5.98 3.71 -9.47
N TYR A 217 -7.24 3.47 -9.11
CA TYR A 217 -8.06 2.39 -9.68
C TYR A 217 -8.90 2.81 -10.89
N GLN A 218 -8.77 4.02 -11.41
CA GLN A 218 -9.66 4.59 -12.44
C GLN A 218 -10.02 3.73 -13.66
N ASP A 219 -9.14 2.84 -14.11
CA ASP A 219 -9.40 1.92 -15.24
C ASP A 219 -9.39 0.44 -14.82
N ALA A 220 -9.43 0.16 -13.51
CA ALA A 220 -9.47 -1.20 -13.00
C ALA A 220 -10.77 -1.90 -13.40
N ASP A 221 -10.67 -3.14 -13.84
CA ASP A 221 -11.85 -3.95 -14.07
C ASP A 221 -12.66 -4.16 -12.77
N GLY A 222 -13.97 -4.02 -12.88
CA GLY A 222 -14.91 -4.28 -11.78
C GLY A 222 -15.14 -3.08 -10.86
N PRO A 223 -15.68 -3.32 -9.65
CA PRO A 223 -16.17 -2.24 -8.78
C PRO A 223 -15.08 -1.29 -8.26
N LEU A 224 -13.81 -1.68 -8.30
CA LEU A 224 -12.70 -0.79 -7.92
C LEU A 224 -12.43 0.30 -8.96
N GLY A 225 -12.74 0.10 -10.24
CA GLY A 225 -12.41 1.05 -11.30
C GLY A 225 -13.59 1.45 -12.18
N ALA A 226 -14.76 1.66 -11.59
CA ALA A 226 -15.91 2.18 -12.32
C ALA A 226 -15.56 3.51 -13.03
N LYS A 227 -15.42 3.46 -14.36
CA LYS A 227 -14.91 4.55 -15.23
C LYS A 227 -15.66 5.88 -15.10
N SER A 228 -16.91 5.87 -14.65
CA SER A 228 -17.70 7.08 -14.39
C SER A 228 -17.20 7.90 -13.19
N ASN A 229 -16.39 7.32 -12.31
CA ASN A 229 -16.17 7.83 -10.96
C ASN A 229 -14.79 8.48 -10.77
N VAL A 230 -13.99 8.58 -11.82
CA VAL A 230 -12.61 9.07 -11.73
C VAL A 230 -12.54 10.56 -11.36
N THR A 231 -13.54 11.33 -11.79
CA THR A 231 -13.65 12.76 -11.46
C THR A 231 -13.84 13.00 -9.96
N LEU A 232 -14.17 11.96 -9.19
CA LEU A 232 -14.49 12.06 -7.78
C LEU A 232 -13.25 12.12 -6.87
N CYS A 233 -12.01 11.89 -7.37
CA CYS A 233 -10.82 12.05 -6.52
C CYS A 233 -10.54 13.53 -6.17
N GLY A 234 -11.18 14.49 -6.83
CA GLY A 234 -10.96 15.92 -6.62
C GLY A 234 -9.83 16.52 -7.44
N CYS A 235 -9.21 15.76 -8.36
CA CYS A 235 -8.33 16.30 -9.40
C CYS A 235 -9.06 17.20 -10.41
N MET A 236 -10.38 17.09 -10.49
CA MET A 236 -11.25 17.96 -11.28
C MET A 236 -12.41 18.44 -10.40
N PRO A 237 -13.07 19.56 -10.75
CA PRO A 237 -14.26 20.01 -10.04
C PRO A 237 -15.32 18.92 -9.98
N ILE A 238 -15.75 18.58 -8.76
CA ILE A 238 -16.76 17.55 -8.53
C ILE A 238 -18.13 18.15 -8.80
N THR A 239 -18.82 17.63 -9.81
CA THR A 239 -20.15 18.12 -10.22
C THR A 239 -21.28 17.56 -9.37
N ASP A 240 -21.08 16.39 -8.76
CA ASP A 240 -22.06 15.72 -7.91
C ASP A 240 -21.38 15.15 -6.66
N VAL A 241 -21.58 15.82 -5.53
CA VAL A 241 -21.00 15.43 -4.24
C VAL A 241 -21.64 14.15 -3.68
N ASN A 242 -22.89 13.83 -4.06
CA ASN A 242 -23.55 12.61 -3.59
C ASN A 242 -22.85 11.36 -4.16
N GLN A 243 -22.45 11.41 -5.44
CA GLN A 243 -21.65 10.35 -6.06
C GLN A 243 -20.32 10.13 -5.35
N LEU A 244 -19.67 11.20 -4.87
CA LEU A 244 -18.46 11.07 -4.06
C LEU A 244 -18.74 10.30 -2.76
N TYR A 245 -19.81 10.63 -2.04
CA TYR A 245 -20.16 9.94 -0.80
C TYR A 245 -20.47 8.46 -1.05
N GLU A 246 -21.32 8.15 -2.02
CA GLU A 246 -21.65 6.77 -2.40
C GLU A 246 -20.39 5.98 -2.76
N ARG A 247 -19.50 6.61 -3.52
CA ARG A 247 -18.24 6.00 -3.93
C ARG A 247 -17.33 5.71 -2.73
N ARG A 248 -17.21 6.65 -1.80
CA ARG A 248 -16.43 6.48 -0.57
C ARG A 248 -17.00 5.33 0.27
N GLU A 249 -18.32 5.27 0.47
CA GLU A 249 -18.97 4.18 1.21
C GLU A 249 -18.73 2.81 0.57
N GLN A 250 -18.77 2.72 -0.76
CA GLN A 250 -18.42 1.49 -1.47
C GLN A 250 -16.97 1.08 -1.21
N LEU A 251 -16.02 2.01 -1.31
CA LEU A 251 -14.60 1.73 -1.10
C LEU A 251 -14.28 1.31 0.34
N LYS A 252 -14.97 1.88 1.34
CA LYS A 252 -14.85 1.47 2.75
C LYS A 252 -15.14 -0.01 2.97
N GLN A 253 -16.01 -0.61 2.14
CA GLN A 253 -16.36 -2.04 2.23
C GLN A 253 -15.36 -2.94 1.48
N MET A 254 -14.57 -2.37 0.56
CA MET A 254 -13.72 -3.13 -0.36
C MET A 254 -12.24 -3.07 0.00
N LEU A 255 -11.79 -1.98 0.62
CA LEU A 255 -10.40 -1.77 0.98
C LEU A 255 -10.11 -2.32 2.38
N PRO A 256 -8.87 -2.79 2.65
CA PRO A 256 -8.46 -3.15 4.00
C PRO A 256 -8.60 -1.96 4.95
N SER A 257 -9.27 -2.16 6.08
CA SER A 257 -9.39 -1.14 7.14
C SER A 257 -8.38 -1.37 8.26
N ILE A 258 -8.05 -0.29 8.98
CA ILE A 258 -7.22 -0.32 10.18
C ILE A 258 -8.13 -0.50 11.37
N HIS A 259 -7.88 -1.52 12.18
CA HIS A 259 -8.68 -1.82 13.37
C HIS A 259 -7.92 -1.42 14.63
N VAL A 260 -8.54 -0.60 15.48
CA VAL A 260 -8.00 -0.18 16.77
C VAL A 260 -9.02 -0.44 17.87
N SER A 261 -8.60 -0.98 18.99
CA SER A 261 -9.51 -1.36 20.08
C SER A 261 -9.12 -0.79 21.45
N SER A 262 -7.98 -0.12 21.57
CA SER A 262 -7.54 0.51 22.82
C SER A 262 -6.85 1.84 22.55
N TYR A 263 -6.69 2.67 23.60
CA TYR A 263 -5.92 3.92 23.51
C TYR A 263 -4.48 3.65 23.03
N GLY A 264 -3.79 2.67 23.63
CA GLY A 264 -2.44 2.27 23.24
C GLY A 264 -2.30 1.91 21.76
N MET A 265 -3.28 1.21 21.17
CA MET A 265 -3.27 0.91 19.73
C MET A 265 -3.36 2.17 18.86
N VAL A 266 -4.15 3.17 19.29
CA VAL A 266 -4.26 4.45 18.56
C VAL A 266 -2.95 5.22 18.65
N VAL A 267 -2.31 5.24 19.83
CA VAL A 267 -1.00 5.87 20.02
C VAL A 267 0.06 5.22 19.12
N THR A 268 0.17 3.88 19.12
CA THR A 268 1.11 3.16 18.24
C THR A 268 0.85 3.42 16.76
N LEU A 269 -0.44 3.46 16.36
CA LEU A 269 -0.85 3.77 15.00
C LEU A 269 -0.37 5.17 14.60
N ARG A 270 -0.67 6.18 15.42
CA ARG A 270 -0.25 7.56 15.19
C ARG A 270 1.26 7.67 15.05
N GLU A 271 2.04 7.07 15.95
CA GLU A 271 3.51 7.11 15.87
C GLU A 271 4.02 6.50 14.56
N SER A 272 3.46 5.35 14.18
CA SER A 272 3.83 4.67 12.94
C SER A 272 3.54 5.56 11.72
N VAL A 273 2.34 6.15 11.66
CA VAL A 273 1.93 7.02 10.54
C VAL A 273 2.73 8.32 10.53
N ALA A 274 3.04 8.91 11.68
CA ALA A 274 3.88 10.11 11.77
C ALA A 274 5.30 9.85 11.23
N VAL A 275 5.87 8.68 11.54
CA VAL A 275 7.16 8.25 10.96
C VAL A 275 7.07 8.08 9.44
N LEU A 276 5.98 7.53 8.92
CA LEU A 276 5.77 7.41 7.47
C LEU A 276 5.68 8.79 6.82
N ALA A 277 4.90 9.70 7.41
CA ALA A 277 4.70 11.06 6.91
C ALA A 277 6.00 11.89 6.93
N ASP A 278 6.79 11.83 8.01
CA ASP A 278 8.12 12.48 8.09
C ASP A 278 9.07 11.96 7.01
N ARG A 279 9.10 10.63 6.80
CA ARG A 279 9.92 10.02 5.74
C ARG A 279 9.47 10.44 4.36
N VAL A 280 8.17 10.55 4.12
CA VAL A 280 7.64 11.14 2.90
C VAL A 280 8.14 12.58 2.80
N ILE A 281 7.87 13.49 3.73
CA ILE A 281 8.34 14.89 3.62
C ILE A 281 9.85 15.00 3.29
N ARG A 282 10.72 14.31 4.03
CA ARG A 282 12.19 14.43 3.86
C ARG A 282 12.71 13.89 2.53
N GLU A 283 12.04 12.92 1.95
CA GLU A 283 12.51 12.25 0.74
C GLU A 283 11.96 12.88 -0.55
N HIS A 284 11.19 13.98 -0.45
CA HIS A 284 10.49 14.60 -1.57
C HIS A 284 10.98 16.05 -1.78
N ASN A 285 11.26 16.42 -3.04
CA ASN A 285 12.14 17.56 -3.34
C ASN A 285 11.47 18.90 -3.73
N ALA A 286 10.15 19.01 -3.90
CA ALA A 286 9.53 20.30 -4.28
C ALA A 286 7.99 20.35 -4.29
N MET A 287 7.30 19.20 -4.34
CA MET A 287 5.91 19.16 -4.85
C MET A 287 4.80 19.54 -3.86
N LEU A 288 5.12 19.75 -2.58
CA LEU A 288 4.14 20.01 -1.52
C LEU A 288 4.09 21.48 -1.10
N GLU A 289 4.94 22.33 -1.67
CA GLU A 289 4.97 23.75 -1.35
C GLU A 289 3.66 24.43 -1.82
N GLY A 290 2.94 25.04 -0.87
CA GLY A 290 1.63 25.67 -1.12
C GLY A 290 0.42 24.73 -1.02
N ASP A 291 0.62 23.43 -0.73
CA ASP A 291 -0.47 22.51 -0.43
C ASP A 291 -0.92 22.66 1.03
N GLN A 292 -2.21 22.92 1.26
CA GLN A 292 -2.74 23.12 2.62
C GLN A 292 -2.55 21.91 3.54
N SER A 293 -2.50 20.69 2.98
CA SER A 293 -2.25 19.48 3.76
C SER A 293 -0.79 19.41 4.22
N PHE A 294 0.14 20.09 3.55
CA PHE A 294 1.52 20.17 4.01
C PHE A 294 1.64 21.00 5.29
N ASP A 295 1.06 22.21 5.30
CA ASP A 295 1.01 23.06 6.48
C ASP A 295 0.31 22.34 7.65
N ARG A 296 -0.78 21.63 7.33
CA ARG A 296 -1.52 20.84 8.30
C ARG A 296 -0.69 19.70 8.89
N LEU A 297 0.08 18.99 8.07
CA LEU A 297 0.97 17.94 8.53
C LEU A 297 2.04 18.47 9.47
N CYS A 298 2.67 19.60 9.15
CA CYS A 298 3.64 20.26 10.01
C CYS A 298 3.05 20.56 11.40
N GLN A 299 1.84 21.13 11.45
CA GLN A 299 1.12 21.38 12.71
C GLN A 299 0.85 20.11 13.52
N LEU A 300 0.40 19.04 12.85
CA LEU A 300 0.13 17.75 13.51
C LEU A 300 1.40 17.11 14.06
N VAL A 301 2.49 17.12 13.29
CA VAL A 301 3.78 16.55 13.71
C VAL A 301 4.32 17.30 14.93
N GLU A 302 4.31 18.64 14.93
CA GLU A 302 4.74 19.43 16.09
C GLU A 302 3.92 19.10 17.34
N LEU A 303 2.59 19.04 17.20
CA LEU A 303 1.68 18.66 18.29
C LEU A 303 2.02 17.27 18.86
N PHE A 304 2.29 16.31 17.98
CA PHE A 304 2.57 14.93 18.35
C PHE A 304 3.95 14.73 18.98
N VAL A 305 4.96 15.50 18.58
CA VAL A 305 6.26 15.52 19.26
C VAL A 305 6.07 15.98 20.71
N VAL A 306 5.37 17.10 20.92
CA VAL A 306 5.10 17.64 22.27
C VAL A 306 4.31 16.64 23.13
N LYS A 307 3.28 16.00 22.55
CA LYS A 307 2.50 14.96 23.25
C LYS A 307 3.35 13.75 23.64
N ASN A 308 4.23 13.28 22.75
CA ASN A 308 5.11 12.14 23.04
C ASN A 308 6.07 12.44 24.19
N GLU A 309 6.67 13.64 24.19
CA GLU A 309 7.57 14.05 25.28
C GLU A 309 6.84 14.12 26.64
N ALA A 310 5.57 14.56 26.65
CA ALA A 310 4.77 14.58 27.86
C ALA A 310 4.45 13.16 28.37
N LEU A 311 4.13 12.23 27.47
CA LEU A 311 3.86 10.83 27.81
C LEU A 311 5.09 10.14 28.41
N VAL A 312 6.29 10.36 27.83
CA VAL A 312 7.55 9.81 28.36
C VAL A 312 7.83 10.34 29.77
N LYS A 313 7.66 11.64 30.01
CA LYS A 313 7.85 12.24 31.34
C LYS A 313 6.88 11.68 32.39
N SER A 314 5.63 11.45 32.02
CA SER A 314 4.64 10.86 32.93
C SER A 314 4.90 9.39 33.27
N ALA A 315 5.57 8.65 32.38
CA ALA A 315 5.93 7.25 32.61
C ALA A 315 7.18 7.10 33.50
N ASP A 316 8.09 8.08 33.51
CA ASP A 316 9.28 8.09 34.37
C ASP A 316 8.98 8.57 35.81
N GLU A 317 7.84 9.22 36.03
CA GLU A 317 7.39 9.75 37.33
C GLU A 317 6.43 8.83 38.10
N GLY A 318 6.05 7.68 37.53
CA GLY A 318 5.14 6.68 38.12
C GLY A 318 5.83 5.38 38.53
#